data_AF-A0A557R0G8-F1
#
_entry.id   AF-A0A557R0G8-F1
#
_cell.length_a   1.000
_cell.length_b   1.000
_cell.length_c   1.000
_cell.angle_alpha   90.00
_cell.angle_beta   90.00
_cell.angle_gamma   90.00
#
_symmetry.space_group_name_H-M   'P 1'
#
loop_
_entity.id
_entity.type
_entity.pdbx_description
1 polymer ?
#
loop_
_entity_poly.entity_id
_entity_poly.type
_entity_poly.pdbx_seq_one_letter_code
_entity_poly.pdbx_strand_id
1 'polypeptide(L)'
;MNVLVRYCNMLAAWVVLLHLLSRGSVTGDGLSASMAAMGSAAFFLSGRVLAAVERWWIQRRRDRRAEAVLLQLLSGVDDVPPRFAVYLRPFSVTGRLTVINRRWRGLPFMPAYFAHEAEMEFERVLAAALSPDLPLIALGRPGEAIGAGRIAVTDAAWRTMFQQLIKHACWIVMILSDQGETRWEVQQLVAQQRLGKTVFIMPPVLKHGSIDLPGYWRQVRIGVAPDGVCLPAYTPAGQAFRLGPGGRFYRSRYLHRMGVAALRRTLAGLTTERPR
;
A
#
# COMPACT_ATOMS: atom_id res chain seq x y z
N MET A 1 -9.80 -18.52 -8.20
CA MET A 1 -9.28 -19.65 -7.40
C MET A 1 -8.21 -19.12 -6.45
N ASN A 2 -8.40 -19.27 -5.14
CA ASN A 2 -7.53 -18.67 -4.12
C ASN A 2 -6.11 -19.26 -4.21
N VAL A 3 -5.05 -18.44 -4.09
CA VAL A 3 -3.65 -18.94 -4.12
C VAL A 3 -3.41 -20.04 -3.09
N LEU A 4 -4.12 -19.98 -1.96
CA LEU A 4 -4.18 -21.04 -0.95
C LEU A 4 -4.55 -22.42 -1.52
N VAL A 5 -5.55 -22.50 -2.40
CA VAL A 5 -6.02 -23.76 -3.00
C VAL A 5 -4.94 -24.37 -3.89
N ARG A 6 -4.24 -23.52 -4.67
CA ARG A 6 -3.12 -23.97 -5.50
C ARG A 6 -1.96 -24.48 -4.66
N TYR A 7 -1.69 -23.83 -3.53
CA TYR A 7 -0.68 -24.28 -2.57
C TYR A 7 -1.03 -25.59 -1.88
N CYS A 8 -2.26 -25.73 -1.39
CA CYS A 8 -2.72 -26.97 -0.76
C CYS A 8 -2.61 -28.16 -1.73
N ASN A 9 -2.93 -27.94 -3.01
CA ASN A 9 -2.79 -28.99 -4.03
C ASN A 9 -1.31 -29.32 -4.32
N MET A 10 -0.42 -28.32 -4.40
CA MET A 10 1.02 -28.59 -4.55
C MET A 10 1.61 -29.29 -3.32
N LEU A 11 1.19 -28.91 -2.11
CA LEU A 11 1.65 -29.53 -0.88
C LEU A 11 1.17 -30.98 -0.79
N ALA A 12 -0.11 -31.23 -1.11
CA ALA A 12 -0.66 -32.58 -1.14
C ALA A 12 0.08 -33.46 -2.14
N ALA A 13 0.36 -32.94 -3.35
CA ALA A 13 1.17 -33.65 -4.34
C ALA A 13 2.59 -33.93 -3.84
N TRP A 14 3.21 -32.98 -3.14
CA TRP A 14 4.55 -33.13 -2.57
C TRP A 14 4.60 -34.18 -1.45
N VAL A 15 3.61 -34.19 -0.55
CA VAL A 15 3.49 -35.17 0.53
C VAL A 15 3.27 -36.58 -0.04
N VAL A 16 2.42 -36.71 -1.07
CA VAL A 16 2.23 -37.97 -1.78
C VAL A 16 3.54 -38.45 -2.41
N LEU A 17 4.32 -37.55 -3.03
CA LEU A 17 5.61 -37.89 -3.61
C LEU A 17 6.61 -38.38 -2.55
N LEU A 18 6.73 -37.69 -1.42
CA LEU A 18 7.60 -38.10 -0.31
C LEU A 18 7.18 -39.46 0.27
N HIS A 19 5.88 -39.71 0.40
CA HIS A 19 5.35 -40.99 0.89
C HIS A 19 5.59 -42.14 -0.08
N LEU A 20 5.55 -41.87 -1.39
CA LEU A 20 5.90 -42.87 -2.40
C LEU A 20 7.40 -43.16 -2.38
N LEU A 21 8.24 -42.15 -2.21
CA LEU A 21 9.69 -42.30 -2.10
C LEU A 21 10.13 -43.05 -0.83
N SER A 22 9.42 -42.88 0.29
CA SER A 22 9.74 -43.58 1.55
C SER A 22 9.37 -45.06 1.55
N ARG A 23 8.43 -45.48 0.68
CA ARG A 23 8.04 -46.89 0.54
C ARG A 23 8.96 -47.70 -0.39
N GLY A 24 9.81 -47.03 -1.18
CA GLY A 24 10.83 -47.70 -2.00
C GLY A 24 12.02 -48.09 -1.12
N SER A 25 12.19 -49.37 -0.82
CA SER A 25 13.27 -49.95 -0.03
C SER A 25 14.64 -49.82 -0.74
N VAL A 26 15.23 -48.63 -0.73
CA VAL A 26 16.59 -48.41 -1.25
C VAL A 26 17.52 -48.16 -0.07
N THR A 27 18.41 -49.11 0.16
CA THR A 27 19.45 -49.22 1.19
C THR A 27 20.56 -48.16 1.07
N GLY A 28 20.22 -46.90 0.78
CA GLY A 28 21.18 -45.80 0.58
C GLY A 28 20.73 -44.52 1.26
N ASP A 29 21.02 -44.39 2.56
CA ASP A 29 20.56 -43.29 3.42
C ASP A 29 20.96 -41.88 2.94
N GLY A 30 22.01 -41.74 2.12
CA GLY A 30 22.46 -40.43 1.61
C GLY A 30 21.65 -39.86 0.44
N LEU A 31 21.10 -40.72 -0.42
CA LEU A 31 20.37 -40.29 -1.62
C LEU A 31 18.97 -39.76 -1.29
N SER A 32 18.30 -40.37 -0.31
CA SER A 32 16.94 -40.00 0.12
C SER A 32 16.91 -38.61 0.78
N ALA A 33 17.87 -38.31 1.66
CA ALA A 33 17.97 -37.02 2.33
C ALA A 33 18.19 -35.86 1.34
N SER A 34 19.04 -36.08 0.34
CA SER A 34 19.34 -35.07 -0.68
C SER A 34 18.13 -34.75 -1.57
N MET A 35 17.36 -35.76 -1.95
CA MET A 35 16.12 -35.57 -2.73
C MET A 35 15.03 -34.84 -1.93
N ALA A 36 14.86 -35.19 -0.64
CA ALA A 36 13.93 -34.50 0.24
C ALA A 36 14.28 -33.01 0.42
N ALA A 37 15.57 -32.70 0.55
CA ALA A 37 16.06 -31.33 0.66
C ALA A 37 15.82 -30.52 -0.63
N MET A 38 16.21 -31.04 -1.80
CA MET A 38 15.98 -30.39 -3.09
C MET A 38 14.49 -30.11 -3.35
N GLY A 39 13.67 -31.09 -3.01
CA GLY A 39 12.22 -31.00 -3.15
C GLY A 39 11.58 -29.94 -2.26
N SER A 40 12.02 -29.87 -1.00
CA SER A 40 11.59 -28.82 -0.07
C SER A 40 11.99 -27.44 -0.58
N ALA A 41 13.24 -27.28 -1.06
CA ALA A 41 13.70 -26.03 -1.66
C ALA A 41 12.88 -25.62 -2.89
N ALA A 42 12.60 -26.55 -3.81
CA ALA A 42 11.75 -26.31 -4.98
C ALA A 42 10.33 -25.88 -4.57
N PHE A 43 9.76 -26.53 -3.56
CA PHE A 43 8.47 -26.16 -3.00
C PHE A 43 8.48 -24.73 -2.44
N PHE A 44 9.50 -24.35 -1.65
CA PHE A 44 9.64 -22.98 -1.13
C PHE A 44 9.82 -21.94 -2.22
N LEU A 45 10.60 -22.24 -3.27
CA LEU A 45 10.79 -21.34 -4.41
C LEU A 45 9.49 -21.14 -5.18
N SER A 46 8.75 -22.23 -5.44
CA SER A 46 7.41 -22.14 -6.04
C SER A 46 6.50 -21.23 -5.20
N GLY A 47 6.58 -21.38 -3.87
CA GLY A 47 6.14 -20.48 -2.79
C GLY A 47 6.10 -19.01 -3.20
N ARG A 48 7.31 -18.51 -3.36
CA ARG A 48 7.61 -17.11 -3.59
C ARG A 48 7.24 -16.68 -5.00
N VAL A 49 7.46 -17.53 -6.00
CA VAL A 49 7.13 -17.23 -7.40
C VAL A 49 5.62 -17.04 -7.56
N LEU A 50 4.79 -17.95 -7.03
CA LEU A 50 3.33 -17.81 -7.15
C LEU A 50 2.82 -16.56 -6.43
N ALA A 51 3.37 -16.25 -5.25
CA ALA A 51 3.01 -15.03 -4.51
C ALA A 51 3.42 -13.76 -5.27
N ALA A 52 4.60 -13.75 -5.90
CA ALA A 52 5.05 -12.63 -6.74
C ALA A 52 4.16 -12.47 -7.98
N VAL A 53 3.83 -13.57 -8.65
CA VAL A 53 2.92 -13.60 -9.80
C VAL A 53 1.53 -13.08 -9.39
N GLU A 54 0.97 -13.54 -8.28
CA GLU A 54 -0.32 -13.04 -7.77
C GLU A 54 -0.27 -11.53 -7.51
N ARG A 55 0.77 -11.04 -6.85
CA ARG A 55 0.95 -9.60 -6.60
C ARG A 55 1.01 -8.80 -7.90
N TRP A 56 1.74 -9.30 -8.90
CA TRP A 56 1.82 -8.68 -10.22
C TRP A 56 0.45 -8.63 -10.90
N TRP A 57 -0.32 -9.72 -10.89
CA TRP A 57 -1.67 -9.75 -11.45
C TRP A 57 -2.61 -8.77 -10.72
N ILE A 58 -2.55 -8.72 -9.39
CA ILE A 58 -3.34 -7.77 -8.59
C ILE A 58 -2.98 -6.33 -8.95
N GLN A 59 -1.68 -6.01 -9.04
CA GLN A 59 -1.23 -4.67 -9.40
C GLN A 59 -1.68 -4.28 -10.80
N ARG A 60 -1.50 -5.16 -11.80
CA ARG A 60 -1.94 -4.92 -13.18
C ARG A 60 -3.45 -4.69 -13.28
N ARG A 61 -4.25 -5.38 -12.46
CA ARG A 61 -5.70 -5.14 -12.37
C ARG A 61 -6.01 -3.77 -11.78
N ARG A 62 -5.24 -3.29 -10.81
CA ARG A 62 -5.40 -1.96 -10.21
C ARG A 62 -5.00 -0.86 -11.18
N ASP A 63 -3.90 -1.04 -11.92
CA ASP A 63 -3.44 -0.09 -12.94
C ASP A 63 -4.49 0.07 -14.03
N ARG A 64 -5.00 -1.03 -14.60
CA ARG A 64 -6.11 -1.01 -15.58
C ARG A 64 -7.36 -0.32 -15.03
N ARG A 65 -7.69 -0.54 -13.75
CA ARG A 65 -8.85 0.12 -13.12
C ARG A 65 -8.61 1.62 -12.94
N ALA A 66 -7.38 2.04 -12.64
CA ALA A 66 -7.01 3.45 -12.55
C ALA A 66 -7.08 4.14 -13.92
N GLU A 67 -6.57 3.49 -14.97
CA GLU A 67 -6.70 3.95 -16.36
C GLU A 67 -8.17 4.07 -16.78
N ALA A 68 -9.00 3.08 -16.48
CA ALA A 68 -10.44 3.13 -16.78
C ALA A 68 -11.14 4.30 -16.06
N VAL A 69 -10.83 4.53 -14.78
CA VAL A 69 -11.35 5.69 -14.04
C VAL A 69 -10.91 6.99 -14.69
N LEU A 70 -9.65 7.08 -15.15
CA LEU A 70 -9.17 8.28 -15.81
C LEU A 70 -9.87 8.52 -17.15
N LEU A 71 -9.97 7.50 -18.00
CA LEU A 71 -10.67 7.60 -19.29
C LEU A 71 -12.12 8.06 -19.08
N GLN A 72 -12.80 7.51 -18.08
CA GLN A 72 -14.14 7.93 -17.70
C GLN A 72 -14.19 9.42 -17.32
N LEU A 73 -13.27 9.87 -16.45
CA LEU A 73 -13.17 11.28 -16.05
C LEU A 73 -12.91 12.23 -17.23
N LEU A 74 -12.03 11.85 -18.15
CA LEU A 74 -11.66 12.68 -19.29
C LEU A 74 -12.73 12.72 -20.38
N SER A 75 -13.48 11.62 -20.55
CA SER A 75 -14.54 11.54 -21.54
C SER A 75 -15.74 12.44 -21.20
N GLY A 76 -16.02 12.63 -19.91
CA GLY A 76 -17.20 13.37 -19.44
C GLY A 76 -18.53 12.75 -19.88
N VAL A 77 -18.54 11.49 -20.36
CA VAL A 77 -19.71 10.84 -20.98
C VAL A 77 -20.72 10.35 -19.95
N ASP A 78 -20.28 10.02 -18.74
CA ASP A 78 -21.16 9.48 -17.70
C ASP A 78 -21.69 10.55 -16.76
N ASP A 79 -23.01 10.53 -16.51
CA ASP A 79 -23.67 11.41 -15.53
C ASP A 79 -23.19 11.18 -14.09
N VAL A 80 -22.68 9.99 -13.80
CA VAL A 80 -22.20 9.61 -12.46
C VAL A 80 -20.67 9.53 -12.48
N PRO A 81 -19.97 10.48 -11.85
CA PRO A 81 -18.51 10.46 -11.82
C PRO A 81 -17.99 9.23 -11.07
N PRO A 82 -16.89 8.60 -11.52
CA PRO A 82 -16.32 7.46 -10.83
C PRO A 82 -15.91 7.83 -9.40
N ARG A 83 -16.16 6.92 -8.47
CA ARG A 83 -15.72 7.06 -7.09
C ARG A 83 -14.33 6.46 -6.93
N PHE A 84 -13.36 7.27 -6.51
CA PHE A 84 -11.98 6.85 -6.26
C PHE A 84 -11.32 7.70 -5.18
N ALA A 85 -10.19 7.20 -4.66
CA ALA A 85 -9.28 7.94 -3.81
C ALA A 85 -7.95 8.19 -4.53
N VAL A 86 -7.34 9.35 -4.28
CA VAL A 86 -6.00 9.67 -4.78
C VAL A 86 -4.99 9.45 -3.66
N TYR A 87 -3.86 8.84 -4.00
CA TYR A 87 -2.73 8.67 -3.11
C TYR A 87 -1.56 9.53 -3.56
N LEU A 88 -1.18 10.48 -2.71
CA LEU A 88 -0.06 11.40 -2.91
C LEU A 88 1.08 11.00 -1.96
N ARG A 89 2.29 10.93 -2.49
CA ARG A 89 3.49 10.68 -1.67
C ARG A 89 4.73 11.23 -2.36
N PRO A 90 5.77 11.58 -1.58
CA PRO A 90 7.07 11.83 -2.15
C PRO A 90 7.69 10.52 -2.68
N PHE A 91 8.45 10.60 -3.77
CA PHE A 91 9.19 9.44 -4.29
C PHE A 91 10.22 8.89 -3.30
N SER A 92 10.76 9.75 -2.41
CA SER A 92 11.77 9.39 -1.41
C SER A 92 11.30 8.35 -0.38
N VAL A 93 9.98 8.18 -0.20
CA VAL A 93 9.40 7.19 0.74
C VAL A 93 8.75 5.99 0.02
N THR A 94 8.74 5.96 -1.31
CA THR A 94 8.22 4.83 -2.11
C THR A 94 8.94 3.54 -1.74
N GLY A 95 8.19 2.48 -1.40
CA GLY A 95 8.74 1.18 -1.02
C GLY A 95 9.49 1.14 0.32
N ARG A 96 9.67 2.28 1.01
CA ARG A 96 10.43 2.37 2.26
C ARG A 96 9.55 2.31 3.51
N LEU A 97 8.26 2.59 3.37
CA LEU A 97 7.33 2.55 4.49
C LEU A 97 6.76 1.14 4.65
N THR A 98 7.37 0.33 5.50
CA THR A 98 6.90 -1.02 5.81
C THR A 98 6.08 -1.06 7.10
N VAL A 99 5.17 -2.02 7.16
CA VAL A 99 4.25 -2.24 8.28
C VAL A 99 4.27 -3.70 8.67
N ILE A 100 4.19 -3.98 9.97
CA ILE A 100 4.17 -5.37 10.44
C ILE A 100 2.89 -6.06 9.94
N ASN A 101 3.07 -7.14 9.20
CA ASN A 101 1.97 -7.97 8.75
C ASN A 101 1.45 -8.83 9.90
N ARG A 102 0.41 -8.37 10.59
CA ARG A 102 -0.19 -9.13 11.69
C ARG A 102 -0.84 -10.46 11.26
N ARG A 103 -1.08 -10.66 9.96
CA ARG A 103 -1.54 -11.95 9.42
C ARG A 103 -0.40 -12.93 9.23
N TRP A 104 0.85 -12.50 9.42
CA TRP A 104 1.99 -13.39 9.53
C TRP A 104 1.88 -14.15 10.86
N ARG A 105 1.08 -15.22 10.81
CA ARG A 105 0.88 -16.22 11.85
C ARG A 105 0.92 -17.55 11.14
N GLY A 106 1.95 -18.31 11.41
CA GLY A 106 2.16 -19.62 10.82
C GLY A 106 3.39 -20.25 11.44
N LEU A 107 3.38 -21.57 11.56
CA LEU A 107 4.57 -22.30 11.93
C LEU A 107 5.53 -22.30 10.74
N PRO A 108 6.86 -22.35 10.94
CA PRO A 108 7.86 -22.24 9.87
C PRO A 108 7.79 -23.35 8.83
N PHE A 109 7.00 -24.40 9.05
CA PHE A 109 6.74 -25.48 8.10
C PHE A 109 5.41 -25.33 7.34
N MET A 110 4.58 -24.34 7.69
CA MET A 110 3.33 -24.07 6.99
C MET A 110 3.57 -23.17 5.77
N PRO A 111 3.06 -23.50 4.58
CA PRO A 111 3.24 -22.68 3.38
C PRO A 111 2.79 -21.22 3.54
N ALA A 112 1.74 -20.98 4.34
CA ALA A 112 1.25 -19.64 4.66
C ALA A 112 2.30 -18.74 5.33
N TYR A 113 3.28 -19.32 6.04
CA TYR A 113 4.39 -18.59 6.65
C TYR A 113 5.28 -17.90 5.61
N PHE A 114 5.45 -18.53 4.45
CA PHE A 114 6.27 -18.01 3.34
C PHE A 114 5.46 -17.23 2.30
N ALA A 115 4.16 -17.51 2.20
CA ALA A 115 3.25 -16.76 1.34
C ALA A 115 2.99 -15.33 1.85
N HIS A 116 3.25 -15.07 3.12
CA HIS A 116 3.05 -13.78 3.76
C HIS A 116 4.38 -13.20 4.22
N GLU A 117 4.71 -12.02 3.73
CA GLU A 117 5.87 -11.27 4.22
C GLU A 117 5.58 -10.80 5.65
N ALA A 118 6.55 -10.92 6.56
CA ALA A 118 6.44 -10.45 7.95
C ALA A 118 6.21 -8.93 8.02
N GLU A 119 6.69 -8.22 7.00
CA GLU A 119 6.45 -6.79 6.76
C GLU A 119 5.78 -6.61 5.40
N MET A 120 4.84 -5.67 5.30
CA MET A 120 4.20 -5.29 4.04
C MET A 120 4.42 -3.80 3.79
N GLU A 121 4.50 -3.41 2.53
CA GLU A 121 4.48 -1.98 2.19
C GLU A 121 3.16 -1.32 2.65
N PHE A 122 3.28 -0.14 3.26
CA PHE A 122 2.13 0.64 3.73
C PHE A 122 1.13 0.90 2.61
N GLU A 123 1.63 1.23 1.41
CA GLU A 123 0.79 1.47 0.23
C GLU A 123 -0.08 0.25 -0.12
N ARG A 124 0.49 -0.96 -0.04
CA ARG A 124 -0.25 -2.21 -0.25
C ARG A 124 -1.36 -2.39 0.76
N VAL A 125 -1.10 -2.08 2.03
CA VAL A 125 -2.10 -2.16 3.11
C VAL A 125 -3.18 -1.11 2.93
N LEU A 126 -2.81 0.10 2.53
CA LEU A 126 -3.72 1.20 2.24
C LEU A 126 -4.67 0.85 1.08
N ALA A 127 -4.11 0.38 -0.05
CA ALA A 127 -4.90 -0.04 -1.20
C ALA A 127 -5.86 -1.19 -0.85
N ALA A 128 -5.42 -2.16 -0.04
CA ALA A 128 -6.29 -3.24 0.43
C ALA A 128 -7.39 -2.77 1.42
N ALA A 129 -7.10 -1.73 2.23
CA ALA A 129 -8.07 -1.18 3.18
C ALA A 129 -9.24 -0.48 2.48
N LEU A 130 -8.95 0.17 1.35
CA LEU A 130 -9.92 0.90 0.51
C LEU A 130 -10.63 0.01 -0.53
N SER A 131 -9.99 -1.08 -0.97
CA SER A 131 -10.56 -2.03 -1.92
C SER A 131 -11.62 -2.95 -1.27
N PRO A 132 -12.68 -3.35 -2.00
CA PRO A 132 -12.96 -3.08 -3.42
C PRO A 132 -13.72 -1.79 -3.71
N ASP A 133 -14.25 -1.14 -2.67
CA ASP A 133 -15.26 -0.08 -2.76
C ASP A 133 -14.72 1.22 -3.34
N LEU A 134 -13.46 1.55 -3.03
CA LEU A 134 -12.83 2.79 -3.44
C LEU A 134 -11.45 2.52 -4.05
N PRO A 135 -11.30 2.51 -5.38
CA PRO A 135 -10.00 2.40 -6.04
C PRO A 135 -9.04 3.46 -5.51
N LEU A 136 -7.83 3.04 -5.15
CA LEU A 136 -6.75 3.95 -4.80
C LEU A 136 -5.89 4.17 -6.04
N ILE A 137 -5.75 5.43 -6.47
CA ILE A 137 -5.06 5.84 -7.69
C ILE A 137 -3.87 6.71 -7.31
N ALA A 138 -2.74 6.50 -7.96
CA ALA A 138 -1.57 7.36 -7.87
C ALA A 138 -1.00 7.64 -9.26
N LEU A 139 -0.40 8.81 -9.44
CA LEU A 139 0.46 9.05 -10.58
C LEU A 139 1.77 8.27 -10.39
N GLY A 140 2.36 7.81 -11.49
CA GLY A 140 3.63 7.08 -11.47
C GLY A 140 3.69 5.99 -12.53
N ARG A 141 4.85 5.35 -12.64
CA ARG A 141 5.04 4.31 -13.67
C ARG A 141 4.39 3.00 -13.21
N PRO A 142 3.64 2.29 -14.08
CA PRO A 142 3.17 0.95 -13.79
C PRO A 142 4.34 0.04 -13.37
N GLY A 143 4.14 -0.73 -12.30
CA GLY A 143 5.17 -1.62 -11.74
C GLY A 143 6.19 -0.97 -10.80
N GLU A 144 6.15 0.36 -10.59
CA GLU A 144 7.08 1.06 -9.67
C GLU A 144 6.92 0.63 -8.21
N ALA A 145 5.69 0.36 -7.76
CA ALA A 145 5.39 -0.09 -6.41
C ALA A 145 4.11 -0.93 -6.38
N ILE A 146 3.93 -1.72 -5.31
CA ILE A 146 2.74 -2.56 -5.12
C ILE A 146 1.75 -1.85 -4.20
N GLY A 147 0.56 -1.53 -4.70
CA GLY A 147 -0.37 -0.73 -3.91
C GLY A 147 -1.45 -0.06 -4.74
N ALA A 148 -1.40 1.26 -4.85
CA ALA A 148 -2.32 2.06 -5.64
C ALA A 148 -2.20 1.69 -7.13
N GLY A 149 -3.31 1.77 -7.86
CA GLY A 149 -3.28 1.67 -9.32
C GLY A 149 -2.57 2.89 -9.90
N ARG A 150 -1.69 2.67 -10.88
CA ARG A 150 -0.83 3.68 -11.48
C ARG A 150 -1.38 4.19 -12.79
N ILE A 151 -1.21 5.49 -12.99
CA ILE A 151 -1.42 6.16 -14.26
C ILE A 151 -0.08 6.76 -14.67
N ALA A 152 0.47 6.27 -15.77
CA ALA A 152 1.64 6.86 -16.39
C ALA A 152 1.24 8.20 -17.04
N VAL A 153 1.97 9.26 -16.70
CA VAL A 153 1.78 10.58 -17.29
C VAL A 153 3.15 11.17 -17.59
N THR A 154 3.24 11.98 -18.64
CA THR A 154 4.48 12.67 -19.01
C THR A 154 4.74 13.86 -18.07
N ASP A 155 6.01 14.28 -17.99
CA ASP A 155 6.44 15.41 -17.16
C ASP A 155 5.74 16.75 -17.55
N ALA A 156 5.27 16.87 -18.80
CA ALA A 156 4.51 18.03 -19.26
C ALA A 156 3.03 18.00 -18.80
N ALA A 157 2.45 16.80 -18.62
CA ALA A 157 1.02 16.64 -18.37
C ALA A 157 0.67 16.31 -16.91
N TRP A 158 1.64 15.92 -16.06
CA TRP A 158 1.36 15.41 -14.72
C TRP A 158 0.66 16.43 -13.81
N ARG A 159 1.01 17.72 -13.90
CA ARG A 159 0.37 18.77 -13.07
C ARG A 159 -1.10 18.93 -13.40
N THR A 160 -1.43 19.00 -14.69
CA THR A 160 -2.81 19.06 -15.17
C THR A 160 -3.58 17.81 -14.73
N MET A 161 -2.96 16.63 -14.86
CA MET A 161 -3.57 15.38 -14.45
C MET A 161 -3.81 15.31 -12.95
N PHE A 162 -2.82 15.72 -12.14
CA PHE A 162 -2.93 15.83 -10.70
C PHE A 162 -4.13 16.70 -10.31
N GLN A 163 -4.27 17.87 -10.91
CA GLN A 163 -5.38 18.79 -10.64
C GLN A 163 -6.74 18.16 -10.95
N GLN A 164 -6.87 17.47 -12.09
CA GLN A 164 -8.10 16.73 -12.42
C GLN A 164 -8.41 15.63 -11.40
N LEU A 165 -7.40 14.83 -11.04
CA LEU A 165 -7.58 13.76 -10.06
C LEU A 165 -8.00 14.29 -8.70
N ILE A 166 -7.31 15.28 -8.14
CA ILE A 166 -7.67 15.83 -6.82
C ILE A 166 -9.02 16.56 -6.84
N LYS A 167 -9.41 17.16 -7.96
CA LYS A 167 -10.72 17.81 -8.12
C LYS A 167 -11.84 16.78 -7.95
N HIS A 168 -11.75 15.66 -8.65
CA HIS A 168 -12.81 14.64 -8.72
C HIS A 168 -12.71 13.53 -7.66
N ALA A 169 -11.58 13.38 -6.96
CA ALA A 169 -11.42 12.36 -5.94
C ALA A 169 -12.44 12.47 -4.80
N CYS A 170 -12.97 11.35 -4.32
CA CYS A 170 -13.78 11.31 -3.11
C CYS A 170 -12.92 11.60 -1.87
N TRP A 171 -11.70 11.06 -1.86
CA TRP A 171 -10.74 11.16 -0.77
C TRP A 171 -9.33 11.33 -1.32
N ILE A 172 -8.50 12.04 -0.57
CA ILE A 172 -7.07 12.15 -0.86
C ILE A 172 -6.34 11.58 0.34
N VAL A 173 -5.41 10.66 0.12
CA VAL A 173 -4.52 10.16 1.17
C VAL A 173 -3.13 10.67 0.83
N MET A 174 -2.50 11.40 1.74
CA MET A 174 -1.22 12.07 1.48
C MET A 174 -0.18 11.73 2.53
N ILE A 175 1.01 11.34 2.07
CA ILE A 175 2.24 11.38 2.87
C ILE A 175 2.94 12.69 2.51
N LEU A 176 3.19 13.52 3.53
CA LEU A 176 3.76 14.86 3.34
C LEU A 176 5.28 14.82 3.22
N SER A 177 5.82 15.76 2.46
CA SER A 177 7.23 16.13 2.39
C SER A 177 7.34 17.66 2.25
N ASP A 178 8.40 18.25 2.77
CA ASP A 178 8.79 19.66 2.56
C ASP A 178 9.54 19.90 1.24
N GLN A 179 9.91 18.84 0.54
CA GLN A 179 10.80 18.90 -0.62
C GLN A 179 10.05 18.75 -1.94
N GLY A 180 10.55 19.46 -2.96
CA GLY A 180 10.20 19.24 -4.36
C GLY A 180 8.71 19.32 -4.67
N GLU A 181 8.27 18.38 -5.50
CA GLU A 181 6.91 18.33 -6.06
C GLU A 181 5.84 18.19 -4.99
N THR A 182 6.11 17.48 -3.90
CA THR A 182 5.14 17.29 -2.81
C THR A 182 4.76 18.59 -2.12
N ARG A 183 5.68 19.56 -2.03
CA ARG A 183 5.33 20.90 -1.50
C ARG A 183 4.36 21.62 -2.42
N TRP A 184 4.59 21.56 -3.74
CA TRP A 184 3.66 22.10 -4.73
C TRP A 184 2.28 21.40 -4.63
N GLU A 185 2.24 20.08 -4.45
CA GLU A 185 0.99 19.34 -4.25
C GLU A 185 0.21 19.85 -3.01
N VAL A 186 0.90 20.10 -1.88
CA VAL A 186 0.27 20.71 -0.69
C VAL A 186 -0.31 22.07 -1.02
N GLN A 187 0.44 22.94 -1.70
CA GLN A 187 -0.03 24.26 -2.10
C GLN A 187 -1.28 24.18 -2.98
N GLN A 188 -1.35 23.22 -3.91
CA GLN A 188 -2.55 22.99 -4.72
C GLN A 188 -3.74 22.52 -3.87
N LEU A 189 -3.52 21.65 -2.88
CA LEU A 189 -4.58 21.23 -1.95
C LEU A 189 -5.12 22.39 -1.12
N VAL A 190 -4.25 23.32 -0.70
CA VAL A 190 -4.63 24.55 0.01
C VAL A 190 -5.42 25.48 -0.92
N ALA A 191 -4.84 25.84 -2.08
CA ALA A 191 -5.41 26.79 -3.03
C ALA A 191 -6.78 26.36 -3.56
N GLN A 192 -6.99 25.05 -3.78
CA GLN A 192 -8.25 24.50 -4.25
C GLN A 192 -9.20 24.07 -3.12
N GLN A 193 -8.91 24.43 -1.86
CA GLN A 193 -9.70 24.10 -0.68
C GLN A 193 -9.99 22.59 -0.55
N ARG A 194 -9.02 21.74 -0.90
CA ARG A 194 -9.15 20.27 -0.88
C ARG A 194 -8.68 19.62 0.42
N LEU A 195 -8.04 20.36 1.33
CA LEU A 195 -7.58 19.85 2.63
C LEU A 195 -8.69 19.12 3.40
N GLY A 196 -9.93 19.58 3.29
CA GLY A 196 -11.08 18.97 3.96
C GLY A 196 -11.26 17.49 3.60
N LYS A 197 -11.00 17.06 2.36
CA LYS A 197 -11.11 15.63 1.97
C LYS A 197 -9.79 14.88 2.01
N THR A 198 -8.73 15.50 2.54
CA THR A 198 -7.40 14.91 2.63
C THR A 198 -7.18 14.28 4.01
N VAL A 199 -6.81 13.00 4.02
CA VAL A 199 -6.26 12.29 5.16
C VAL A 199 -4.74 12.27 5.03
N PHE A 200 -4.08 12.96 5.94
CA PHE A 200 -2.64 13.00 6.03
C PHE A 200 -2.13 11.82 6.85
N ILE A 201 -1.00 11.26 6.42
CA ILE A 201 -0.35 10.13 7.06
C ILE A 201 1.00 10.60 7.59
N MET A 202 1.16 10.49 8.91
CA MET A 202 2.42 10.49 9.61
C MET A 202 2.89 9.03 9.75
N PRO A 203 3.98 8.64 9.08
CA PRO A 203 4.50 7.28 9.21
C PRO A 203 4.89 6.95 10.66
N PRO A 204 4.64 5.73 11.14
CA PRO A 204 5.20 5.27 12.41
C PRO A 204 6.69 4.94 12.28
N VAL A 205 7.36 4.78 13.41
CA VAL A 205 8.76 4.31 13.45
C VAL A 205 8.86 2.98 12.71
N LEU A 206 9.75 2.97 11.72
CA LEU A 206 10.08 1.78 10.94
C LEU A 206 11.11 0.97 11.71
N LYS A 207 10.96 -0.36 11.70
CA LYS A 207 11.95 -1.25 12.36
C LYS A 207 13.31 -1.26 11.65
N HIS A 208 13.32 -1.05 10.33
CA HIS A 208 14.49 -1.23 9.47
C HIS A 208 14.76 -0.01 8.57
N GLY A 209 14.36 1.19 8.99
CA GLY A 209 14.50 2.41 8.19
C GLY A 209 15.76 3.21 8.51
N SER A 210 16.47 3.68 7.49
CA SER A 210 17.57 4.65 7.61
C SER A 210 17.12 6.11 7.76
N ILE A 211 15.81 6.35 7.75
CA ILE A 211 15.23 7.71 7.81
C ILE A 211 14.99 8.09 9.26
N ASP A 212 15.63 9.17 9.72
CA ASP A 212 15.27 9.86 10.95
C ASP A 212 13.86 10.48 10.79
N LEU A 213 12.82 9.69 11.09
CA LEU A 213 11.43 10.12 10.96
C LEU A 213 11.07 11.32 11.85
N PRO A 214 11.51 11.41 13.13
CA PRO A 214 11.36 12.62 13.92
C PRO A 214 11.95 13.86 13.25
N GLY A 215 13.18 13.79 12.75
CA GLY A 215 13.86 14.89 12.05
C GLY A 215 13.17 15.25 10.73
N TYR A 216 12.87 14.24 9.91
CA TYR A 216 12.11 14.39 8.67
C TYR A 216 10.76 15.08 8.92
N TRP A 217 9.98 14.57 9.87
CA TRP A 217 8.68 15.16 10.17
C TRP A 217 8.81 16.60 10.69
N ARG A 218 9.82 16.90 11.49
CA ARG A 218 10.10 18.29 11.93
C ARG A 218 10.34 19.20 10.72
N GLN A 219 11.13 18.77 9.74
CA GLN A 219 11.37 19.51 8.49
C GLN A 219 10.07 19.70 7.71
N VAL A 220 9.27 18.63 7.54
CA VAL A 220 7.93 18.71 6.91
C VAL A 220 7.07 19.79 7.57
N ARG A 221 6.97 19.78 8.91
CA ARG A 221 6.17 20.77 9.66
C ARG A 221 6.62 22.20 9.40
N ILE A 222 7.93 22.45 9.40
CA ILE A 222 8.50 23.78 9.14
C ILE A 222 8.25 24.19 7.69
N GLY A 223 8.47 23.28 6.74
CA GLY A 223 8.39 23.56 5.31
C GLY A 223 6.98 23.88 4.80
N VAL A 224 5.94 23.28 5.38
CA VAL A 224 4.54 23.54 4.97
C VAL A 224 3.83 24.59 5.82
N ALA A 225 4.42 25.03 6.94
CA ALA A 225 3.83 26.08 7.78
C ALA A 225 3.57 27.40 7.03
N PRO A 226 4.46 27.88 6.13
CA PRO A 226 4.20 29.08 5.32
C PRO A 226 2.96 28.97 4.42
N ASP A 227 2.56 27.76 4.06
CA ASP A 227 1.37 27.50 3.23
C ASP A 227 0.08 27.46 4.09
N GLY A 228 0.15 27.88 5.37
CA GLY A 228 -0.97 27.90 6.31
C GLY A 228 -1.33 26.53 6.89
N VAL A 229 -0.46 25.53 6.73
CA VAL A 229 -0.71 24.15 7.18
C VAL A 229 -0.07 23.89 8.54
N CYS A 230 -0.89 23.68 9.57
CA CYS A 230 -0.44 23.38 10.93
C CYS A 230 -0.49 21.89 11.23
N LEU A 231 0.67 21.23 11.12
CA LEU A 231 0.82 19.80 11.37
C LEU A 231 1.10 19.47 12.85
N PRO A 232 0.60 18.31 13.35
CA PRO A 232 0.87 17.86 14.71
C PRO A 232 2.35 17.49 14.90
N ALA A 233 2.81 17.48 16.15
CA ALA A 233 4.13 16.96 16.50
C ALA A 233 4.26 15.46 16.14
N TYR A 234 5.48 15.03 15.81
CA TYR A 234 5.73 13.63 15.48
C TYR A 234 5.43 12.73 16.67
N THR A 235 4.86 11.55 16.40
CA THR A 235 4.69 10.51 17.42
C THR A 235 5.19 9.17 16.87
N PRO A 236 5.93 8.37 17.66
CA PRO A 236 6.47 7.09 17.18
C PRO A 236 5.43 6.10 16.66
N ALA A 237 4.20 6.19 17.18
CA ALA A 237 3.09 5.34 16.77
C ALA A 237 2.53 5.66 15.36
N GLY A 238 2.97 6.76 14.74
CA GLY A 238 2.39 7.29 13.51
C GLY A 238 0.92 7.70 13.67
N GLN A 239 0.39 8.47 12.73
CA GLN A 239 -0.99 8.96 12.79
C GLN A 239 -1.59 9.10 11.40
N ALA A 240 -2.86 8.73 11.26
CA ALA A 240 -3.72 9.25 10.20
C ALA A 240 -4.51 10.43 10.77
N PHE A 241 -4.49 11.58 10.10
CA PHE A 241 -5.14 12.78 10.61
C PHE A 241 -5.75 13.63 9.49
N ARG A 242 -6.67 14.50 9.87
CA ARG A 242 -7.31 15.48 8.98
C ARG A 242 -7.01 16.89 9.46
N LEU A 243 -6.98 17.80 8.50
CA LEU A 243 -6.92 19.23 8.74
C LEU A 243 -8.31 19.82 8.48
N GLY A 244 -8.69 20.78 9.32
CA GLY A 244 -9.92 21.56 9.14
C GLY A 244 -9.73 22.68 8.12
N PRO A 245 -10.76 23.52 7.94
CA PRO A 245 -10.63 24.77 7.21
C PRO A 245 -9.46 25.61 7.74
N GLY A 246 -8.70 26.24 6.85
CA GLY A 246 -7.52 27.03 7.22
C GLY A 246 -6.31 26.22 7.69
N GLY A 247 -6.26 24.92 7.37
CA GLY A 247 -5.04 24.09 7.55
C GLY A 247 -4.73 23.69 8.99
N ARG A 248 -5.64 23.91 9.94
CA ARG A 248 -5.45 23.55 11.35
C ARG A 248 -5.72 22.08 11.61
N PHE A 249 -4.96 21.50 12.54
CA PHE A 249 -5.20 20.13 13.00
C PHE A 249 -6.64 19.97 13.53
N TYR A 250 -7.37 18.97 13.01
CA TYR A 250 -8.76 18.73 13.37
C TYR A 250 -8.92 17.42 14.17
N ARG A 251 -8.40 16.31 13.64
CA ARG A 251 -8.58 15.00 14.25
C ARG A 251 -7.47 14.04 13.83
N SER A 252 -7.11 13.12 14.72
CA SER A 252 -6.21 12.01 14.38
C SER A 252 -6.63 10.68 14.98
N ARG A 253 -6.02 9.63 14.44
CA ARG A 253 -6.04 8.26 14.94
C ARG A 253 -4.64 7.67 14.80
N TYR A 254 -4.13 7.07 15.86
CA TYR A 254 -2.82 6.43 15.84
C TYR A 254 -2.78 5.20 14.93
N LEU A 255 -1.64 4.99 14.27
CA LEU A 255 -1.41 3.86 13.39
C LEU A 255 -0.81 2.63 14.10
N HIS A 256 -0.81 2.60 15.45
CA HIS A 256 -0.18 1.56 16.29
C HIS A 256 -0.54 0.08 15.95
N ARG A 257 -1.56 -0.15 15.13
CA ARG A 257 -1.95 -1.47 14.58
C ARG A 257 -2.20 -1.37 13.06
N MET A 258 -1.13 -1.37 12.26
CA MET A 258 -1.22 -1.27 10.79
C MET A 258 -1.61 -2.59 10.09
N GLY A 259 -2.80 -3.10 10.37
CA GLY A 259 -3.43 -4.17 9.57
C GLY A 259 -4.53 -3.61 8.67
N VAL A 260 -4.83 -4.31 7.57
CA VAL A 260 -5.88 -3.89 6.60
C VAL A 260 -7.20 -3.53 7.28
N ALA A 261 -7.71 -4.38 8.17
CA ALA A 261 -8.99 -4.15 8.86
C ALA A 261 -8.92 -2.97 9.85
N ALA A 262 -7.80 -2.80 10.54
CA ALA A 262 -7.62 -1.69 11.48
C ALA A 262 -7.49 -0.36 10.73
N LEU A 263 -6.71 -0.32 9.65
CA LEU A 263 -6.56 0.85 8.79
C LEU A 263 -7.91 1.22 8.14
N ARG A 264 -8.67 0.23 7.64
CA ARG A 264 -10.02 0.46 7.10
C ARG A 264 -10.92 1.15 8.12
N ARG A 265 -10.97 0.66 9.37
CA ARG A 265 -11.76 1.30 10.44
C ARG A 265 -11.27 2.71 10.76
N THR A 266 -9.95 2.90 10.83
CA THR A 266 -9.36 4.21 11.06
C THR A 266 -9.75 5.21 9.97
N LEU A 267 -9.64 4.82 8.70
CA LEU A 267 -10.02 5.67 7.58
C LEU A 267 -11.52 5.93 7.59
N ALA A 268 -12.36 4.90 7.73
CA ALA A 268 -13.82 5.05 7.81
C ALA A 268 -14.24 6.03 8.92
N GLY A 269 -13.65 5.92 10.12
CA GLY A 269 -13.96 6.82 11.22
C GLY A 269 -13.52 8.26 10.97
N LEU A 270 -12.44 8.48 10.19
CA LEU A 270 -12.01 9.80 9.78
C LEU A 270 -12.87 10.35 8.64
N THR A 271 -13.50 9.51 7.82
CA THR A 271 -14.21 9.94 6.61
C THR A 271 -15.69 10.26 6.81
N THR A 272 -16.35 9.63 7.77
CA THR A 272 -17.80 9.80 8.01
C THR A 272 -18.18 11.14 8.63
N GLU A 273 -17.25 11.82 9.31
CA GLU A 273 -17.53 13.08 10.01
C GLU A 273 -17.09 14.28 9.16
N ARG A 274 -18.04 15.16 8.80
CA ARG A 274 -17.68 16.44 8.15
C ARG A 274 -17.05 17.38 9.19
N PRO A 275 -16.00 18.13 8.84
CA PRO A 275 -15.54 19.24 9.67
C PRO A 275 -16.73 20.19 9.84
N ARG A 276 -17.08 20.51 11.10
CA ARG A 276 -18.05 21.56 11.42
C ARG A 276 -17.41 22.93 11.24
#